data_AF-A5YTD8-F1
#
_entry.id   AF-A5YTD8-F1
#
_cell.length_a   1.000
_cell.length_b   1.000
_cell.length_c   1.000
_cell.angle_alpha   90.00
_cell.angle_beta   90.00
_cell.angle_gamma   90.00
#
_symmetry.space_group_name_H-M   'P 1'
#
loop_
_entity.id
_entity.type
_entity.pdbx_description
1 polymer ?
#
loop_
_entity_poly.entity_id
_entity_poly.type
_entity_poly.pdbx_seq_one_letter_code
_entity_poly.pdbx_strand_id
1 'polypeptide(L)'
;AYDTEGNLVSVPLEERAYRNRIDKSQWGAQKVPRIAYYKGLWFGTWSEEVPEFEEYLGDMAYFLDATVDRWDNGIEFVPRVTKWVIPCN
;
A
#
# COMPACT_ATOMS: atom_id res chain seq x y z
N ALA A 1 0.86 -9.52 17.50
CA ALA A 1 -0.29 -9.52 16.59
C ALA A 1 -0.60 -8.10 16.19
N TYR A 2 -0.96 -7.89 14.93
CA TYR A 2 -1.29 -6.58 14.36
C TYR A 2 -2.75 -6.56 13.93
N ASP A 3 -3.38 -5.40 13.99
CA ASP A 3 -4.69 -5.20 13.35
C ASP A 3 -4.55 -4.94 11.84
N THR A 4 -5.65 -4.69 11.15
CA THR A 4 -5.70 -4.40 9.71
C THR A 4 -5.07 -3.06 9.34
N GLU A 5 -4.89 -2.15 10.29
CA GLU A 5 -4.22 -0.88 10.10
C GLU A 5 -2.70 -0.98 10.35
N GLY A 6 -2.22 -2.16 10.74
CA GLY A 6 -0.81 -2.43 11.05
C GLY A 6 -0.40 -1.99 12.46
N ASN A 7 -1.33 -1.65 13.35
CA ASN A 7 -0.98 -1.27 14.72
C ASN A 7 -0.68 -2.53 15.56
N LEU A 8 0.33 -2.48 16.44
CA LEU A 8 0.67 -3.59 17.31
C LEU A 8 -0.36 -3.69 18.45
N VAL A 9 -1.23 -4.69 18.40
CA VAL A 9 -2.32 -4.84 19.39
C VAL A 9 -1.97 -5.80 20.53
N SER A 10 -1.07 -6.75 20.30
CA SER A 10 -0.72 -7.78 21.29
C SER A 10 0.69 -8.31 21.10
N VAL A 11 1.38 -8.57 22.21
CA VAL A 11 2.71 -9.22 22.24
C VAL A 11 2.64 -10.44 23.16
N PRO A 12 3.15 -11.62 22.73
CA PRO A 12 3.19 -12.79 23.60
C PRO A 12 3.96 -12.50 24.90
N LEU A 13 3.42 -12.99 26.03
CA LEU A 13 4.04 -12.86 27.36
C LEU A 13 4.36 -11.41 27.77
N GLU A 14 3.56 -10.43 27.35
CA GLU A 14 3.75 -8.98 27.59
C GLU A 14 4.09 -8.65 29.06
N GLU A 15 3.35 -9.23 30.01
CA GLU A 15 3.61 -9.05 31.44
C GLU A 15 4.94 -9.67 31.87
N ARG A 16 5.21 -10.92 31.49
CA ARG A 16 6.37 -11.67 32.02
C ARG A 16 7.69 -11.25 31.39
N ALA A 17 7.69 -10.99 30.08
CA ALA A 17 8.87 -10.64 29.31
C ALA A 17 9.13 -9.12 29.27
N TYR A 18 8.07 -8.32 29.09
CA TYR A 18 8.17 -6.87 28.93
C TYR A 18 7.69 -6.07 30.15
N ARG A 19 7.19 -6.75 31.20
CA ARG A 19 6.71 -6.11 32.45
C ARG A 19 5.64 -5.06 32.20
N ASN A 20 4.84 -5.23 31.14
CA ASN A 20 3.86 -4.24 30.66
C ASN A 20 4.46 -2.85 30.40
N ARG A 21 5.75 -2.78 30.06
CA ARG A 21 6.48 -1.52 29.77
C ARG A 21 6.70 -1.27 28.28
N ILE A 22 6.24 -2.16 27.42
CA ILE A 22 6.35 -1.97 25.98
C ILE A 22 5.33 -0.93 25.51
N ASP A 23 5.81 0.13 24.88
CA ASP A 23 4.95 1.10 24.20
C ASP A 23 4.60 0.57 22.81
N LYS A 24 3.49 -0.16 22.72
CA LYS A 24 3.04 -0.79 21.46
C LYS A 24 2.79 0.22 20.34
N SER A 25 2.55 1.50 20.64
CA SER A 25 2.34 2.53 19.61
C SER A 25 3.58 2.79 18.75
N GLN A 26 4.77 2.51 19.28
CA GLN A 26 6.05 2.70 18.57
C GLN A 26 6.45 1.51 17.69
N TRP A 27 5.71 0.40 17.74
CA TRP A 27 6.08 -0.87 17.11
C TRP A 27 5.03 -1.36 16.11
N GLY A 28 4.28 -0.46 15.49
CA GLY A 28 3.41 -0.79 14.36
C GLY A 28 4.21 -1.35 13.17
N ALA A 29 3.53 -2.09 12.29
CA ALA A 29 4.09 -2.48 11.01
C ALA A 29 4.48 -1.23 10.21
N GLN A 30 5.61 -1.31 9.48
CA GLN A 30 6.08 -0.22 8.64
C GLN A 30 5.02 0.11 7.58
N LYS A 31 4.43 1.29 7.67
CA LYS A 31 3.40 1.76 6.73
C LYS A 31 4.08 2.31 5.48
N VAL A 32 3.52 2.02 4.31
CA VAL A 32 3.89 2.71 3.07
C VAL A 32 3.49 4.18 3.25
N PRO A 33 4.44 5.13 3.22
CA PRO A 33 4.19 6.49 3.66
C PRO A 33 3.24 7.24 2.74
N ARG A 34 3.24 6.93 1.44
CA ARG A 34 2.34 7.55 0.47
C ARG A 34 1.67 6.48 -0.37
N ILE A 35 0.35 6.47 -0.33
CA ILE A 35 -0.52 5.60 -1.11
C ILE A 35 -1.43 6.49 -1.94
N ALA A 36 -1.54 6.20 -3.24
CA ALA A 36 -2.43 6.90 -4.16
C ALA A 36 -3.44 5.93 -4.76
N TYR A 37 -4.69 6.35 -4.84
CA TYR A 37 -5.74 5.66 -5.57
C TYR A 37 -6.04 6.42 -6.86
N TYR A 38 -5.90 5.75 -8.00
CA TYR A 38 -6.12 6.33 -9.32
C TYR A 38 -6.99 5.40 -10.15
N LYS A 39 -8.28 5.75 -10.27
CA LYS A 39 -9.24 5.13 -11.21
C LYS A 39 -9.24 3.58 -11.18
N GLY A 40 -9.29 3.00 -9.97
CA GLY A 40 -9.30 1.55 -9.75
C GLY A 40 -7.91 0.95 -9.50
N LEU A 41 -6.84 1.73 -9.63
CA LEU A 41 -5.47 1.30 -9.36
C LEU A 41 -4.96 1.87 -8.03
N TRP A 42 -4.27 1.04 -7.26
CA TRP A 42 -3.55 1.48 -6.06
C TRP A 42 -2.05 1.54 -6.34
N PHE A 43 -1.43 2.67 -6.05
CA PHE A 43 0.01 2.90 -6.12
C PHE A 43 0.56 3.23 -4.74
N GLY A 44 1.83 2.92 -4.50
CA GLY A 44 2.51 3.25 -3.25
C GLY A 44 3.97 3.61 -3.49
N THR A 45 4.49 4.53 -2.69
CA THR A 45 5.91 4.91 -2.70
C THR A 45 6.45 4.98 -1.28
N TRP A 46 7.73 4.62 -1.12
CA TRP A 46 8.48 4.74 0.12
C TRP A 46 9.14 6.11 0.28
N SER A 47 9.13 6.95 -0.75
CA SER A 47 9.67 8.31 -0.68
C SER A 47 8.58 9.30 -0.27
N GLU A 48 8.84 10.06 0.80
CA GLU A 48 7.96 11.15 1.24
C GLU A 48 8.16 12.42 0.41
N GLU A 49 9.37 12.64 -0.09
CA GLU A 49 9.79 13.84 -0.81
C GLU A 49 9.61 13.69 -2.32
N VAL A 50 8.39 13.41 -2.77
CA VAL A 50 8.03 13.31 -4.21
C VAL A 50 6.75 14.11 -4.51
N PRO A 51 6.49 14.52 -5.76
CA PRO A 51 5.24 15.20 -6.11
C PRO A 51 4.00 14.35 -5.82
N GLU A 52 2.81 14.93 -5.96
CA GLU A 52 1.56 14.17 -5.94
C GLU A 52 1.48 13.19 -7.11
N PHE A 53 0.74 12.08 -6.95
CA PHE A 53 0.77 10.98 -7.90
C PHE A 53 0.36 11.40 -9.33
N GLU A 54 -0.63 12.27 -9.46
CA GLU A 54 -1.08 12.78 -10.77
C GLU A 54 -0.04 13.70 -11.43
N GLU A 55 0.67 14.50 -10.63
CA GLU A 55 1.79 15.32 -11.11
C GLU A 55 2.98 14.44 -11.53
N TYR A 56 3.26 13.36 -10.80
CA TYR A 56 4.24 12.35 -11.19
C TYR A 56 3.88 11.67 -12.53
N LEU A 57 2.60 11.35 -12.76
CA LEU A 57 2.14 10.81 -14.03
C LEU A 57 2.32 11.82 -15.17
N GLY A 58 2.04 13.10 -14.91
CA GLY A 58 2.09 14.15 -15.92
C GLY A 58 1.25 13.77 -17.15
N ASP A 59 1.80 13.98 -18.35
CA ASP A 59 1.10 13.71 -19.60
C ASP A 59 0.73 12.22 -19.80
N MET A 60 1.36 11.29 -19.07
CA MET A 60 0.99 9.87 -19.14
C MET A 60 -0.40 9.58 -18.57
N ALA A 61 -0.92 10.45 -17.70
CA ALA A 61 -2.27 10.33 -17.15
C ALA A 61 -3.31 10.24 -18.28
N TYR A 62 -3.17 11.06 -19.33
CA TYR A 62 -4.08 11.06 -20.48
C TYR A 62 -4.14 9.68 -21.19
N PHE A 63 -2.99 9.03 -21.35
CA PHE A 63 -2.92 7.71 -21.99
C PHE A 63 -3.43 6.60 -21.08
N LEU A 64 -3.15 6.69 -19.78
CA LEU A 64 -3.64 5.74 -18.79
C LEU A 64 -5.17 5.79 -18.71
N ASP A 65 -5.74 6.99 -18.72
CA ASP A 65 -7.18 7.25 -18.69
C ASP A 65 -7.92 6.60 -19.85
N ALA A 66 -7.34 6.65 -21.06
CA ALA A 66 -7.91 5.97 -22.23
C ALA A 66 -8.11 4.46 -22.04
N THR A 67 -7.42 3.87 -21.05
CA THR A 67 -7.52 2.45 -20.69
C THR A 67 -8.40 2.22 -19.48
N VAL A 68 -8.16 2.93 -18.38
CA VAL A 68 -8.78 2.63 -17.07
C VAL A 68 -10.09 3.37 -16.79
N ASP A 69 -10.34 4.47 -17.53
CA ASP A 69 -11.49 5.37 -17.32
C ASP A 69 -12.47 5.36 -18.50
N ARG A 70 -12.46 4.28 -19.28
CA ARG A 70 -13.24 4.19 -20.53
C ARG A 70 -14.73 3.94 -20.30
N TRP A 71 -15.12 3.44 -19.14
CA TRP A 71 -16.49 3.04 -18.82
C TRP A 71 -16.97 3.74 -17.55
N ASP A 72 -18.26 4.05 -17.48
CA ASP A 72 -18.86 4.81 -16.37
C ASP A 72 -18.62 4.16 -14.99
N ASN A 73 -18.42 2.84 -14.93
CA ASN A 73 -18.16 2.09 -13.70
C ASN A 73 -16.68 1.73 -13.50
N GLY A 74 -15.78 2.26 -14.33
CA GLY A 74 -14.35 1.98 -14.30
C GLY A 74 -14.00 0.54 -14.64
N ILE A 75 -12.93 0.04 -14.02
CA ILE A 75 -12.40 -1.30 -14.20
C ILE A 75 -12.36 -2.08 -12.88
N GLU A 76 -12.39 -3.40 -12.98
CA GLU A 76 -12.12 -4.32 -11.87
C GLU A 76 -11.07 -5.35 -12.24
N PHE A 77 -10.35 -5.84 -11.23
CA PHE A 77 -9.44 -6.97 -11.41
C PHE A 77 -10.19 -8.28 -11.16
N VAL A 78 -10.18 -9.16 -12.16
CA VAL A 78 -10.65 -10.54 -11.97
C VAL A 78 -9.78 -11.21 -10.89
N PRO A 79 -10.39 -11.90 -9.91
CA PRO A 79 -9.63 -12.50 -8.82
C PRO A 79 -8.54 -13.47 -9.29
N ARG A 80 -7.45 -13.52 -8.51
CA ARG A 80 -6.21 -14.29 -8.73
C ARG A 80 -5.27 -13.62 -9.72
N VAL A 81 -3.99 -13.96 -9.58
CA VAL A 81 -2.92 -13.49 -10.45
C VAL A 81 -2.01 -14.67 -10.78
N THR A 82 -1.53 -14.73 -12.02
CA THR A 82 -0.52 -15.70 -12.42
C THR A 82 0.84 -15.20 -11.94
N LYS A 83 1.56 -16.01 -11.16
CA LYS A 83 2.89 -15.68 -10.63
C LYS A 83 3.90 -16.73 -11.08
N TRP A 84 5.01 -16.29 -11.66
CA TRP A 84 6.15 -17.14 -12.04
C TRP A 84 7.45 -16.33 -11.96
N VAL A 85 8.58 -17.03 -11.94
CA VAL A 85 9.91 -16.41 -11.88
C VAL A 85 10.53 -16.44 -13.28
N ILE A 86 11.01 -15.29 -13.75
CA ILE A 86 11.84 -15.16 -14.95
C ILE A 86 13.21 -14.63 -14.51
N PRO A 87 14.33 -15.30 -14.82
CA PRO A 87 15.67 -14.87 -14.43
C PRO A 87 16.22 -13.80 -15.38
N CYS A 88 15.55 -12.64 -15.44
CA CYS A 88 15.98 -11.46 -16.19
C CYS A 88 15.75 -10.18 -15.36
N ASN A 89 16.30 -9.06 -15.83
CA ASN A 89 15.86 -7.72 -15.39
C ASN A 89 14.60 -7.30 -16.16
#